data_AF-A0A838RYN5-F1
#
_entry.id   AF-A0A838RYN5-F1
#
_cell.length_a   1.000
_cell.length_b   1.000
_cell.length_c   1.000
_cell.angle_alpha   90.00
_cell.angle_beta   90.00
_cell.angle_gamma   90.00
#
_symmetry.space_group_name_H-M   'P 1'
#
loop_
_entity.id
_entity.type
_entity.pdbx_description
1 polymer ?
#
loop_
_entity_poly.entity_id
_entity_poly.type
_entity_poly.pdbx_seq_one_letter_code
_entity_poly.pdbx_strand_id
1 'polypeptide(L)'
;MKSQLERIELREIELPLKSPFETSFGCTTRRRILIVRVFDKTGASGYGECVAPEGPFYNHETVDTAWLITAKYIEPLLTRARVETAAQVNAALAPIRGNRMAKAGVEAAVWDLEAKLAGRPLWQHLGGIRDEIACGVSIGLQETTETLVDKVAHELESGYQRIKIKIKPGKDVQLV
;
A
#
# COMPACT_ATOMS: atom_id res chain seq x y z
N MET A 1 -20.46 7.83 11.94
CA MET A 1 -20.14 7.86 13.38
C MET A 1 -18.72 8.35 13.53
N LYS A 2 -18.40 9.08 14.60
CA LYS A 2 -17.04 9.55 14.90
C LYS A 2 -16.27 8.43 15.61
N SER A 3 -15.05 8.15 15.18
CA SER A 3 -14.15 7.20 15.86
C SER A 3 -13.48 7.87 17.06
N GLN A 4 -13.03 7.09 18.05
CA GLN A 4 -12.15 7.59 19.11
C GLN A 4 -10.96 6.67 19.22
N LEU A 5 -9.84 7.06 18.60
CA LEU A 5 -8.64 6.23 18.56
C LEU A 5 -8.12 5.95 19.97
N GLU A 6 -7.90 4.67 20.28
CA GLU A 6 -7.39 4.21 21.58
C GLU A 6 -5.93 3.80 21.50
N ARG A 7 -5.57 2.95 20.53
CA ARG A 7 -4.21 2.44 20.35
C ARG A 7 -3.94 2.04 18.91
N ILE A 8 -2.65 2.01 18.54
CA ILE A 8 -2.17 1.46 17.28
C ILE A 8 -1.38 0.18 17.58
N GLU A 9 -1.68 -0.89 16.84
CA GLU A 9 -0.93 -2.13 16.86
C GLU A 9 -0.17 -2.28 15.55
N LEU A 10 1.13 -2.53 15.67
CA LEU A 10 2.01 -2.80 14.55
C LEU A 10 2.38 -4.27 14.54
N ARG A 11 2.27 -4.91 13.38
CA ARG A 11 2.71 -6.29 13.19
C ARG A 11 3.49 -6.41 11.90
N GLU A 12 4.72 -6.87 12.01
CA GLU A 12 5.50 -7.25 10.85
C GLU A 12 5.22 -8.71 10.50
N ILE A 13 5.01 -8.98 9.21
CA ILE A 13 4.96 -10.33 8.64
C ILE A 13 5.94 -10.41 7.47
N GLU A 14 6.38 -11.61 7.13
CA GLU A 14 7.19 -11.85 5.94
C GLU A 14 6.51 -12.89 5.05
N LEU A 15 6.37 -12.57 3.75
CA LEU A 15 5.80 -13.49 2.76
C LEU A 15 6.80 -13.78 1.63
N PRO A 16 7.02 -15.06 1.26
CA PRO A 16 7.78 -15.38 0.06
C PRO A 16 6.99 -15.01 -1.19
N LEU A 17 7.68 -14.45 -2.19
CA LEU A 17 7.08 -14.18 -3.50
C LEU A 17 7.00 -15.48 -4.31
N LYS A 18 5.93 -15.64 -5.10
CA LYS A 18 5.77 -16.78 -6.01
C LYS A 18 6.91 -16.87 -7.04
N SER A 19 7.43 -15.73 -7.44
CA SER A 19 8.57 -15.59 -8.34
C SER A 19 9.43 -14.39 -7.89
N PRO A 20 10.76 -14.44 -8.07
CA PRO A 20 11.61 -13.28 -7.81
C PRO A 20 11.14 -12.04 -8.59
N PHE A 21 11.18 -10.88 -7.94
CA PHE A 21 10.81 -9.60 -8.55
C PHE A 21 12.06 -8.74 -8.75
N GLU A 22 12.46 -8.56 -10.01
CA GLU A 22 13.68 -7.84 -10.35
C GLU A 22 13.41 -6.40 -10.83
N THR A 23 14.13 -5.47 -10.22
CA THR A 23 14.12 -4.05 -10.58
C THR A 23 15.53 -3.52 -10.78
N SER A 24 15.65 -2.26 -11.24
CA SER A 24 16.93 -1.55 -11.31
C SER A 24 17.61 -1.40 -9.93
N PHE A 25 16.88 -1.66 -8.85
CA PHE A 25 17.31 -1.50 -7.47
C PHE A 25 17.65 -2.83 -6.77
N GLY A 26 17.51 -3.96 -7.47
CA GLY A 26 17.80 -5.29 -6.93
C GLY A 26 16.69 -6.30 -7.20
N CYS A 27 16.89 -7.51 -6.66
CA CYS A 27 15.99 -8.63 -6.77
C CYS A 27 15.36 -8.93 -5.40
N THR A 28 14.04 -8.88 -5.32
CA THR A 28 13.26 -9.19 -4.11
C THR A 28 12.66 -10.59 -4.24
N THR A 29 12.87 -11.43 -3.23
CA THR A 29 12.31 -12.80 -3.17
C THR A 29 11.33 -12.98 -2.00
N ARG A 30 11.35 -12.07 -1.03
CA ARG A 30 10.50 -12.04 0.17
C ARG A 30 10.04 -10.61 0.43
N ARG A 31 8.82 -10.42 0.93
CA ARG A 31 8.26 -9.11 1.30
C ARG A 31 8.06 -9.01 2.81
N ARG A 32 8.71 -8.03 3.45
CA ARG A 32 8.53 -7.66 4.87
C ARG A 32 7.37 -6.68 5.05
N ILE A 33 6.15 -7.14 5.29
CA ILE A 33 4.96 -6.28 5.34
C ILE A 33 4.71 -5.77 6.76
N LEU A 34 4.49 -4.46 6.89
CA LEU A 34 4.05 -3.84 8.14
C LEU A 34 2.54 -3.62 8.14
N ILE A 35 1.82 -4.47 8.87
CA ILE A 35 0.39 -4.35 9.12
C ILE A 35 0.16 -3.35 10.25
N VAL A 36 -0.74 -2.41 10.01
CA VAL A 36 -1.19 -1.42 10.97
C VAL A 36 -2.64 -1.72 11.33
N ARG A 37 -2.91 -1.86 12.62
CA ARG A 37 -4.28 -2.01 13.13
C ARG A 37 -4.57 -0.89 14.12
N VAL A 38 -5.65 -0.16 13.86
CA VAL A 38 -6.10 0.94 14.72
C VAL A 38 -7.35 0.50 15.46
N PHE A 39 -7.39 0.71 16.77
CA PHE A 39 -8.53 0.40 17.62
C PHE A 39 -9.24 1.66 18.04
N ASP A 40 -10.57 1.59 18.10
CA ASP A 40 -11.36 2.58 18.82
C ASP A 40 -11.72 2.09 20.24
N LYS A 41 -12.18 3.02 21.06
CA LYS A 41 -12.62 2.73 22.43
C LYS A 41 -13.85 1.82 22.56
N THR A 42 -14.56 1.55 21.46
CA THR A 42 -15.69 0.61 21.45
C THR A 42 -15.21 -0.83 21.23
N GLY A 43 -13.93 -1.02 20.90
CA GLY A 43 -13.33 -2.30 20.54
C GLY A 43 -13.36 -2.59 19.03
N ALA A 44 -13.95 -1.70 18.21
CA ALA A 44 -13.87 -1.81 16.76
C ALA A 44 -12.44 -1.57 16.28
N SER A 45 -12.10 -2.12 15.12
CA SER A 45 -10.76 -1.95 14.56
C SER A 45 -10.74 -1.87 13.05
N GLY A 46 -9.82 -1.04 12.54
CA GLY A 46 -9.50 -0.91 11.13
C GLY A 46 -8.08 -1.34 10.82
N TYR A 47 -7.84 -1.75 9.58
CA TYR A 47 -6.58 -2.27 9.08
C TYR A 47 -6.04 -1.42 7.95
N GLY A 48 -4.73 -1.24 7.95
CA GLY A 48 -3.96 -0.65 6.88
C GLY A 48 -2.63 -1.38 6.73
N GLU A 49 -1.96 -1.12 5.61
CA GLU A 49 -0.64 -1.67 5.31
C GLU A 49 0.32 -0.52 5.02
N CYS A 50 1.46 -0.50 5.69
CA CYS A 50 2.58 0.34 5.28
C CYS A 50 3.41 -0.42 4.23
N VAL A 51 3.42 0.11 3.02
CA VAL A 51 4.08 -0.49 1.85
C VAL A 51 5.56 -0.14 1.72
N ALA A 52 6.17 0.37 2.79
CA ALA A 52 7.60 0.68 2.79
C ALA A 52 8.44 -0.59 2.53
N PRO A 53 9.44 -0.53 1.64
CA PRO A 53 10.27 -1.68 1.27
C PRO A 53 11.28 -2.05 2.37
N GLU A 54 12.03 -3.13 2.16
CA GLU A 54 13.08 -3.59 3.06
C GLU A 54 14.26 -2.61 3.15
N GLY A 55 14.54 -1.90 2.04
CA GLY A 55 15.68 -0.99 1.93
C GLY A 55 15.35 0.26 1.12
N PRO A 56 16.12 1.34 1.29
CA PRO A 56 15.77 2.68 0.83
C PRO A 56 16.11 2.92 -0.65
N PHE A 57 15.88 1.92 -1.51
CA PHE A 57 16.30 1.97 -2.92
C PHE A 57 15.19 2.41 -3.87
N TYR A 58 13.93 2.17 -3.49
CA TYR A 58 12.78 2.74 -4.22
C TYR A 58 12.51 4.18 -3.79
N ASN A 59 12.52 4.43 -2.48
CA ASN A 59 12.49 5.75 -1.86
C ASN A 59 13.22 5.69 -0.51
N HIS A 60 13.21 6.78 0.26
CA HIS A 60 13.91 6.86 1.55
C HIS A 60 13.25 6.09 2.70
N GLU A 61 12.02 5.60 2.52
CA GLU A 61 11.27 4.90 3.57
C GLU A 61 11.60 3.41 3.56
N THR A 62 11.64 2.80 4.73
CA THR A 62 11.82 1.36 4.94
C THR A 62 10.83 0.85 5.98
N VAL A 63 10.62 -0.46 6.06
CA VAL A 63 9.80 -1.08 7.12
C VAL A 63 10.27 -0.65 8.51
N ASP A 64 11.58 -0.66 8.75
CA ASP A 64 12.16 -0.34 10.05
C ASP A 64 11.96 1.15 10.42
N THR A 65 12.16 2.04 9.45
CA THR A 65 11.93 3.48 9.66
C THR A 65 10.45 3.79 9.81
N ALA A 66 9.58 3.12 9.04
CA ALA A 66 8.14 3.29 9.16
C ALA A 66 7.61 2.80 10.52
N TRP A 67 8.13 1.69 11.03
CA TRP A 67 7.83 1.22 12.39
C TRP A 67 8.19 2.28 13.43
N LEU A 68 9.43 2.77 13.39
CA LEU A 68 9.92 3.80 14.30
C LEU A 68 9.08 5.06 14.23
N ILE A 69 8.79 5.55 13.02
CA ILE A 69 8.02 6.77 12.82
C ILE A 69 6.58 6.60 13.33
N THR A 70 6.00 5.42 13.12
CA THR A 70 4.64 5.15 13.56
C THR A 70 4.55 5.13 15.08
N ALA A 71 5.41 4.36 15.74
CA ALA A 71 5.40 4.20 17.19
C ALA A 71 5.84 5.48 17.94
N LYS A 72 6.88 6.18 17.46
CA LYS A 72 7.44 7.33 18.18
C LYS A 72 6.77 8.66 17.90
N TYR A 73 6.11 8.81 16.75
CA TYR A 73 5.60 10.12 16.32
C TYR A 73 4.15 10.08 15.87
N ILE A 74 3.75 9.15 14.99
CA ILE A 74 2.38 9.13 14.46
C ILE A 74 1.37 8.85 15.56
N GLU A 75 1.53 7.75 16.31
CA GLU A 75 0.59 7.38 17.37
C GLU A 75 0.43 8.50 18.43
N PRO A 76 1.51 9.06 19.02
CA PRO A 76 1.38 10.17 19.97
C PRO A 76 0.68 11.41 19.40
N LEU A 77 0.94 11.76 18.13
CA LEU A 77 0.31 12.93 17.51
C LEU A 77 -1.19 12.71 17.27
N LEU A 78 -1.60 11.54 16.79
CA LEU A 78 -3.01 11.22 16.60
C LEU A 78 -3.77 11.20 17.94
N THR A 79 -3.18 10.61 18.98
CA THR A 79 -3.74 10.60 20.34
C THR A 79 -3.90 12.01 20.88
N ARG A 80 -2.87 12.87 20.73
CA ARG A 80 -2.93 14.27 21.18
C ARG A 80 -3.97 15.09 20.40
N ALA A 81 -4.06 14.87 19.08
CA ALA A 81 -5.00 15.58 18.22
C ALA A 81 -6.45 15.13 18.42
N ARG A 82 -6.70 14.00 19.09
CA ARG A 82 -8.03 13.41 19.29
C ARG A 82 -8.77 13.25 17.96
N VAL A 83 -8.10 12.62 17.00
CA VAL A 83 -8.68 12.36 15.67
C VAL A 83 -9.97 11.54 15.79
N GLU A 84 -11.02 12.05 15.16
CA GLU A 84 -12.35 11.45 15.13
C GLU A 84 -12.72 10.88 13.75
N THR A 85 -12.11 11.42 12.69
CA THR A 85 -12.36 10.99 11.30
C THR A 85 -11.06 10.85 10.54
N ALA A 86 -11.05 9.97 9.54
CA ALA A 86 -9.89 9.71 8.71
C ALA A 86 -9.40 10.97 7.97
N ALA A 87 -10.32 11.86 7.57
CA ALA A 87 -9.98 13.14 6.95
C ALA A 87 -9.13 14.07 7.85
N GLN A 88 -9.18 13.91 9.18
CA GLN A 88 -8.38 14.71 10.11
C GLN A 88 -6.94 14.20 10.26
N VAL A 89 -6.66 12.94 9.86
CA VAL A 89 -5.34 12.30 10.03
C VAL A 89 -4.24 13.10 9.33
N ASN A 90 -4.47 13.54 8.09
CA ASN A 90 -3.47 14.28 7.33
C ASN A 90 -3.04 15.58 8.05
N ALA A 91 -4.01 16.34 8.54
CA ALA A 91 -3.76 17.58 9.28
C ALA A 91 -3.05 17.31 10.62
N ALA A 92 -3.47 16.29 11.36
CA ALA A 92 -2.82 15.89 12.62
C ALA A 92 -1.36 15.48 12.42
N LEU A 93 -1.01 14.90 11.26
CA LEU A 93 0.33 14.43 10.91
C LEU A 93 1.14 15.43 10.07
N ALA A 94 0.62 16.64 9.83
CA ALA A 94 1.33 17.69 9.09
C ALA A 94 2.70 18.10 9.69
N PRO A 95 2.92 18.04 11.02
CA PRO A 95 4.24 18.33 11.59
C PRO A 95 5.35 17.35 11.15
N ILE A 96 5.02 16.08 10.87
CA ILE A 96 6.00 15.08 10.41
C ILE A 96 6.37 15.41 8.96
N ARG A 97 7.66 15.59 8.65
CA ARG A 97 8.15 15.77 7.27
C ARG A 97 8.35 14.41 6.58
N GLY A 98 8.01 14.30 5.30
CA GLY A 98 8.13 13.04 4.55
C GLY A 98 7.28 11.91 5.13
N ASN A 99 7.84 10.69 5.14
CA ASN A 99 7.26 9.50 5.76
C ASN A 99 5.83 9.20 5.29
N ARG A 100 5.60 9.28 3.97
CA ARG A 100 4.28 9.19 3.37
C ARG A 100 3.72 7.78 3.45
N MET A 101 4.55 6.75 3.28
CA MET A 101 4.11 5.36 3.40
C MET A 101 3.73 5.02 4.83
N ALA A 102 4.52 5.45 5.82
CA ALA A 102 4.18 5.27 7.24
C ALA A 102 2.84 5.96 7.60
N LYS A 103 2.67 7.22 7.16
CA LYS A 103 1.42 7.96 7.36
C LYS A 103 0.23 7.29 6.67
N ALA A 104 0.40 6.87 5.41
CA ALA A 104 -0.65 6.24 4.62
C ALA A 104 -1.10 4.90 5.22
N GLY A 105 -0.17 4.09 5.75
CA GLY A 105 -0.52 2.84 6.43
C GLY A 105 -1.44 3.06 7.63
N VAL A 106 -1.19 4.10 8.42
CA VAL A 106 -2.05 4.47 9.55
C VAL A 106 -3.35 5.13 9.09
N GLU A 107 -3.29 6.06 8.15
CA GLU A 107 -4.47 6.73 7.59
C GLU A 107 -5.45 5.73 6.99
N ALA A 108 -4.97 4.76 6.21
CA ALA A 108 -5.78 3.70 5.63
C ALA A 108 -6.49 2.87 6.71
N ALA A 109 -5.82 2.58 7.82
CA ALA A 109 -6.44 1.88 8.95
C ALA A 109 -7.56 2.70 9.61
N VAL A 110 -7.42 4.02 9.70
CA VAL A 110 -8.48 4.91 10.20
C VAL A 110 -9.65 4.98 9.22
N TRP A 111 -9.39 5.02 7.91
CA TRP A 111 -10.44 4.95 6.88
C TRP A 111 -11.24 3.64 6.94
N ASP A 112 -10.55 2.50 7.07
CA ASP A 112 -11.21 1.19 7.23
C ASP A 112 -12.06 1.12 8.50
N LEU A 113 -11.53 1.63 9.63
CA LEU A 113 -12.27 1.74 10.88
C LEU A 113 -13.53 2.60 10.73
N GLU A 114 -13.40 3.79 10.12
CA GLU A 114 -14.52 4.70 9.92
C GLU A 114 -15.63 4.09 9.04
N ALA A 115 -15.24 3.42 7.95
CA ALA A 115 -16.17 2.72 7.07
C ALA A 115 -16.93 1.60 7.80
N LYS A 116 -16.21 0.79 8.60
CA LYS A 116 -16.81 -0.26 9.44
C LYS A 116 -17.78 0.29 10.48
N LEU A 117 -17.41 1.36 11.19
CA LEU A 117 -18.29 2.04 12.14
C LEU A 117 -19.53 2.65 11.46
N ALA A 118 -19.40 3.03 10.19
CA ALA A 118 -20.53 3.50 9.38
C ALA A 118 -21.37 2.36 8.78
N GLY A 119 -20.99 1.09 8.98
CA GLY A 119 -21.69 -0.07 8.42
C GLY A 119 -21.65 -0.12 6.89
N ARG A 120 -20.62 0.45 6.26
CA ARG A 120 -20.51 0.54 4.79
C ARG A 120 -19.15 0.04 4.29
N PRO A 121 -19.09 -0.59 3.10
CA PRO A 121 -17.82 -0.86 2.43
C PRO A 121 -17.01 0.43 2.23
N LEU A 122 -15.68 0.36 2.41
CA LEU A 122 -14.81 1.53 2.27
C LEU A 122 -14.94 2.20 0.90
N TRP A 123 -15.07 1.43 -0.18
CA TRP A 123 -15.21 2.00 -1.52
C TRP A 123 -16.46 2.90 -1.65
N GLN A 124 -17.59 2.52 -1.04
CA GLN A 124 -18.79 3.37 -1.00
C GLN A 124 -18.59 4.57 -0.09
N HIS A 125 -17.90 4.37 1.03
CA HIS A 125 -17.60 5.44 1.97
C HIS A 125 -16.73 6.53 1.33
N LEU A 126 -15.83 6.17 0.41
CA LEU A 126 -15.01 7.08 -0.39
C LEU A 126 -15.76 7.66 -1.62
N GLY A 127 -17.03 7.30 -1.85
CA GLY A 127 -17.83 7.78 -2.98
C GLY A 127 -17.62 7.01 -4.28
N GLY A 128 -17.08 5.79 -4.22
CA GLY A 128 -17.02 4.88 -5.36
C GLY A 128 -18.42 4.51 -5.85
N ILE A 129 -18.55 4.30 -7.16
CA ILE A 129 -19.82 4.02 -7.84
C ILE A 129 -19.80 2.72 -8.65
N ARG A 130 -18.68 1.98 -8.63
CA ARG A 130 -18.49 0.77 -9.42
C ARG A 130 -18.27 -0.40 -8.49
N ASP A 131 -18.97 -1.48 -8.74
CA ASP A 131 -18.77 -2.76 -8.03
C ASP A 131 -17.60 -3.55 -8.62
N GLU A 132 -17.19 -3.24 -9.85
CA GLU A 132 -16.08 -3.86 -10.56
C GLU A 132 -15.22 -2.80 -11.27
N ILE A 133 -13.91 -3.05 -11.35
CA ILE A 133 -12.95 -2.22 -12.08
C ILE A 133 -12.07 -3.09 -12.98
N ALA A 134 -11.75 -2.59 -14.17
CA ALA A 134 -10.79 -3.24 -15.05
C ALA A 134 -9.38 -3.18 -14.43
N CYS A 135 -8.72 -4.32 -14.36
CA CYS A 135 -7.33 -4.43 -13.90
C CYS A 135 -6.37 -4.55 -15.09
N GLY A 136 -5.14 -4.11 -14.87
CA GLY A 136 -4.04 -4.33 -15.79
C GLY A 136 -2.95 -5.17 -15.16
N VAL A 137 -2.11 -5.79 -15.99
CA VAL A 137 -0.95 -6.57 -15.57
C VAL A 137 0.34 -5.86 -15.95
N SER A 138 1.41 -6.16 -15.21
CA SER A 138 2.76 -5.66 -15.50
C SER A 138 3.69 -6.82 -15.84
N ILE A 139 4.19 -6.85 -17.07
CA ILE A 139 5.12 -7.86 -17.56
C ILE A 139 6.54 -7.31 -17.41
N GLY A 140 7.40 -8.06 -16.71
CA GLY A 140 8.82 -7.74 -16.55
C GLY A 140 9.61 -7.86 -17.85
N LEU A 141 10.90 -7.53 -17.80
CA LEU A 141 11.80 -7.74 -18.95
C LEU A 141 11.82 -9.22 -19.34
N GLN A 142 11.74 -9.49 -20.64
CA GLN A 142 11.90 -10.84 -21.19
C GLN A 142 13.24 -10.98 -21.92
N GLU A 143 13.68 -12.23 -22.08
CA GLU A 143 14.91 -12.53 -22.81
C GLU A 143 14.75 -12.19 -24.29
N THR A 144 13.65 -12.65 -24.89
CA THR A 144 13.30 -12.46 -26.31
C THR A 144 11.95 -11.77 -26.50
N THR A 145 11.72 -11.20 -27.69
CA THR A 145 10.46 -10.56 -28.06
C THR A 145 9.34 -11.59 -28.22
N GLU A 146 9.64 -12.78 -28.73
CA GLU A 146 8.68 -13.88 -28.88
C GLU A 146 8.10 -14.28 -27.52
N THR A 147 8.97 -14.45 -26.51
CA THR A 147 8.54 -14.76 -25.13
C THR A 147 7.66 -13.66 -24.54
N LEU A 148 7.93 -12.40 -24.88
CA LEU A 148 7.10 -11.27 -24.45
C LEU A 148 5.71 -11.35 -25.11
N VAL A 149 5.64 -11.59 -26.41
CA VAL A 149 4.37 -11.69 -27.16
C VAL A 149 3.51 -12.84 -26.61
N ASP A 150 4.10 -14.01 -26.36
CA ASP A 150 3.38 -15.15 -25.79
C ASP A 150 2.78 -14.82 -24.41
N LYS A 151 3.55 -14.12 -23.56
CA LYS A 151 3.04 -13.65 -22.26
C LYS A 151 1.93 -12.62 -22.42
N VAL A 152 2.07 -11.68 -23.36
CA VAL A 152 1.01 -10.69 -23.63
C VAL A 152 -0.28 -11.40 -24.05
N ALA A 153 -0.20 -12.36 -24.97
CA ALA A 153 -1.35 -13.14 -25.43
C ALA A 153 -2.04 -13.87 -24.25
N HIS A 154 -1.24 -14.56 -23.42
CA HIS A 154 -1.75 -15.26 -22.24
C HIS A 154 -2.49 -14.34 -21.24
N GLU A 155 -1.94 -13.16 -20.98
CA GLU A 155 -2.54 -12.19 -20.06
C GLU A 155 -3.82 -11.55 -20.64
N LEU A 156 -3.87 -11.34 -21.96
CA LEU A 156 -5.08 -10.89 -22.65
C LEU A 156 -6.18 -11.96 -22.59
N GLU A 157 -5.84 -13.23 -22.82
CA GLU A 157 -6.76 -14.37 -22.66
C GLU A 157 -7.28 -14.50 -21.22
N SER A 158 -6.47 -14.09 -20.24
CA SER A 158 -6.85 -14.04 -18.82
C SER A 158 -7.78 -12.86 -18.47
N GLY A 159 -8.09 -12.00 -19.44
CA GLY A 159 -9.06 -10.90 -19.30
C GLY A 159 -8.47 -9.56 -18.86
N TYR A 160 -7.14 -9.41 -18.77
CA TYR A 160 -6.54 -8.11 -18.47
C TYR A 160 -6.76 -7.11 -19.60
N GLN A 161 -7.32 -5.94 -19.28
CA GLN A 161 -7.68 -4.92 -20.28
C GLN A 161 -6.54 -3.92 -20.53
N ARG A 162 -5.45 -4.02 -19.78
CA ARG A 162 -4.27 -3.16 -19.94
C ARG A 162 -3.01 -3.93 -19.63
N ILE A 163 -2.03 -3.85 -20.53
CA ILE A 163 -0.70 -4.41 -20.34
C ILE A 163 0.31 -3.30 -20.08
N LYS A 164 1.20 -3.49 -19.10
CA LYS A 164 2.40 -2.68 -18.89
C LYS A 164 3.63 -3.51 -19.21
N ILE A 165 4.38 -3.11 -20.23
CA ILE A 165 5.65 -3.74 -20.57
C ILE A 165 6.78 -2.97 -19.90
N LYS A 166 7.65 -3.67 -19.17
CA LYS A 166 8.87 -3.07 -18.62
C LYS A 166 9.91 -2.91 -19.72
N ILE A 167 10.46 -1.72 -19.86
CA ILE A 167 11.51 -1.37 -20.82
C ILE A 167 12.81 -0.97 -20.10
N LYS A 168 13.94 -1.00 -20.82
CA LYS A 168 15.22 -0.41 -20.40
C LYS A 168 16.00 0.06 -21.64
N PRO A 169 17.01 0.93 -21.52
CA PRO A 169 17.84 1.31 -22.67
C PRO A 169 18.36 0.07 -23.42
N GLY A 170 18.13 0.04 -24.74
CA GLY A 170 18.47 -1.09 -25.61
C GLY A 170 17.45 -2.24 -25.63
N LYS A 171 16.37 -2.15 -24.85
CA LYS A 171 15.19 -3.05 -24.87
C LYS A 171 13.92 -2.22 -24.63
N ASP A 172 13.60 -1.35 -25.60
CA ASP A 172 12.50 -0.38 -25.55
C ASP A 172 11.75 -0.27 -26.88
N VAL A 173 12.29 0.43 -27.88
CA VAL A 173 11.57 0.80 -29.12
C VAL A 173 11.12 -0.40 -29.93
N GLN A 174 11.92 -1.48 -29.97
CA GLN A 174 11.58 -2.70 -30.71
C GLN A 174 10.43 -3.50 -30.08
N LEU A 175 9.98 -3.14 -28.87
CA LEU A 175 8.92 -3.84 -28.13
C LEU A 175 7.54 -3.17 -28.27
N VAL A 176 7.46 -2.00 -28.91
CA VAL A 176 6.24 -1.18 -29.06
C VAL A 176 5.85 -1.10 -30.53
#